data_AF-A0AAE2UTL5-F1
#
_entry.id   AF-A0AAE2UTL5-F1
#
_cell.length_a   1.000
_cell.length_b   1.000
_cell.length_c   1.000
_cell.angle_alpha   90.00
_cell.angle_beta   90.00
_cell.angle_gamma   90.00
#
_symmetry.space_group_name_H-M   'P 1'
#
loop_
_entity.id
_entity.type
_entity.pdbx_description
1 polymer ?
#
loop_
_entity_poly.entity_id
_entity_poly.type
_entity_poly.pdbx_seq_one_letter_code
_entity_poly.pdbx_strand_id
1 'polypeptide(L)'
;MDHYGIELKPLAKFVLACQNPSISNSSRALGIAPSVLSAALHGLEDRLHMKLFERKGRYLGLLPSAFWLYRNAAVLLHLEEFSRRSLAIPANRMEKLSVRIDLNFSIGRMTKAVSCAIQQMGLQHPETFIACQFLDTASAASGGFIRESMDHIPAEHCATIEIGCHNEHSFREEPGTELLYRDPWIAVSATDPVTDIKADADILAVVRMSAHQMQVVAHYADQHGLSARLKFVDAGPAELGRLLSDFPHMRFLLPSSMVANRLGISRIYRESLVPPLVSMVRVGTSGALETKARRFIALLRENMEREEQNVVFDPQLTARQMHYFNLVHRCGGISAAARVANLAQSSVSAQLHSMEAVLGTPLFERSKEGATPTDAGINLWPLMAEVEKRQDRLSRQSGDIAAHTQHRVSIGMLPSSGHDSALTEKIAEALTMISIQHPSLKMEITEASNTILHDKVRSGELNLAIVGVVQPQFPRVLLGPSEPLSVVANPRFNFGGRSEINLAEVCELPLVLGARHLSIHQSFAAATHARNLEPHSKIEVGSLALAIAMVRRASLCTILPASSVQKDLETGRLVAVKINQEEISGTLSIIFSADRELSGAERAVMKTLVDVFGKKLH
;
A
#
# COMPACT_ATOMS: atom_id res chain seq x y z
N MET A 1 -13.30 5.70 11.45
CA MET A 1 -13.05 5.68 9.99
C MET A 1 -13.18 4.24 9.54
N ASP A 2 -13.91 3.99 8.46
CA ASP A 2 -14.23 2.64 8.00
C ASP A 2 -12.94 1.84 7.71
N HIS A 3 -12.66 0.83 8.53
CA HIS A 3 -11.48 -0.06 8.44
C HIS A 3 -11.53 -1.07 7.28
N TYR A 4 -12.60 -1.07 6.49
CA TYR A 4 -12.75 -1.98 5.35
C TYR A 4 -11.80 -1.56 4.22
N GLY A 5 -11.24 -2.49 3.44
CA GLY A 5 -10.21 -2.23 2.41
C GLY A 5 -10.53 -1.13 1.38
N ILE A 6 -9.62 -0.85 0.45
CA ILE A 6 -9.77 0.25 -0.52
C ILE A 6 -11.00 0.07 -1.41
N GLU A 7 -11.91 1.04 -1.40
CA GLU A 7 -13.14 0.99 -2.19
C GLU A 7 -12.88 0.95 -3.70
N LEU A 8 -13.61 0.08 -4.41
CA LEU A 8 -13.41 -0.18 -5.84
C LEU A 8 -13.91 0.96 -6.73
N LYS A 9 -15.00 1.66 -6.36
CA LYS A 9 -15.53 2.79 -7.14
C LYS A 9 -14.53 3.94 -7.30
N PRO A 10 -13.86 4.43 -6.23
CA PRO A 10 -12.75 5.36 -6.36
C PRO A 10 -11.61 4.84 -7.26
N LEU A 11 -11.26 3.56 -7.18
CA LEU A 11 -10.25 2.95 -8.05
C LEU A 11 -10.67 2.96 -9.53
N ALA A 12 -11.92 2.64 -9.84
CA ALA A 12 -12.45 2.72 -11.21
C ALA A 12 -12.39 4.14 -11.78
N LYS A 13 -12.78 5.14 -10.97
CA LYS A 13 -12.66 6.57 -11.32
C LYS A 13 -11.20 6.97 -11.56
N PHE A 14 -10.29 6.48 -10.72
CA PHE A 14 -8.85 6.70 -10.86
C PHE A 14 -8.29 6.09 -12.15
N VAL A 15 -8.62 4.83 -12.46
CA VAL A 15 -8.17 4.14 -13.68
C VAL A 15 -8.63 4.90 -14.92
N LEU A 16 -9.90 5.32 -14.97
CA LEU A 16 -10.40 6.11 -16.10
C LEU A 16 -9.78 7.51 -16.15
N ALA A 17 -9.53 8.13 -14.99
CA ALA A 17 -8.79 9.38 -14.93
C ALA A 17 -7.42 9.18 -15.56
N CYS A 18 -6.66 8.14 -15.21
CA CYS A 18 -5.34 7.83 -15.79
C CYS A 18 -5.31 7.75 -17.32
N GLN A 19 -6.43 7.40 -17.95
CA GLN A 19 -6.51 7.19 -19.40
C GLN A 19 -6.88 8.47 -20.19
N ASN A 20 -7.41 9.52 -19.54
CA ASN A 20 -8.01 10.69 -20.20
C ASN A 20 -7.25 12.00 -19.95
N PRO A 21 -6.87 12.83 -20.93
CA PRO A 21 -5.99 13.99 -20.72
C PRO A 21 -6.46 15.06 -19.71
N SER A 22 -7.77 15.15 -19.46
CA SER A 22 -8.34 16.10 -18.50
C SER A 22 -9.38 15.47 -17.58
N ILE A 23 -9.58 16.10 -16.41
CA ILE A 23 -10.66 15.75 -15.48
C ILE A 23 -12.03 15.89 -16.16
N SER A 24 -12.22 16.91 -17.00
CA SER A 24 -13.49 17.16 -17.69
C SER A 24 -13.87 16.02 -18.65
N ASN A 25 -12.92 15.47 -19.41
CA ASN A 25 -13.18 14.33 -20.30
C ASN A 25 -13.53 13.07 -19.52
N SER A 26 -12.77 12.80 -18.45
CA SER A 26 -13.01 11.68 -17.54
C SER A 26 -14.41 11.76 -16.90
N SER A 27 -14.81 12.97 -16.49
CA SER A 27 -16.09 13.20 -15.83
C SER A 27 -17.27 13.04 -16.79
N ARG A 28 -17.11 13.50 -18.05
CA ARG A 28 -18.10 13.28 -19.11
C ARG A 28 -18.30 11.79 -19.39
N ALA A 29 -17.21 11.02 -19.48
CA ALA A 29 -17.28 9.57 -19.70
C ALA A 29 -17.97 8.82 -18.55
N LEU A 30 -17.92 9.35 -17.33
CA LEU A 30 -18.60 8.79 -16.15
C LEU A 30 -20.01 9.36 -15.93
N GLY A 31 -20.44 10.36 -16.69
CA GLY A 31 -21.70 11.07 -16.45
C GLY A 31 -21.76 11.82 -15.11
N ILE A 32 -20.63 12.26 -14.56
CA ILE A 32 -20.55 12.96 -13.26
C ILE A 32 -19.98 14.38 -13.42
N ALA A 33 -20.18 15.22 -12.40
CA ALA A 33 -19.58 16.55 -12.36
C ALA A 33 -18.05 16.47 -12.12
N PRO A 34 -17.24 17.36 -12.74
CA PRO A 34 -15.78 17.41 -12.52
C PRO A 34 -15.35 17.60 -11.07
N SER A 35 -16.15 18.31 -10.26
CA SER A 35 -15.92 18.47 -8.82
C SER A 35 -16.03 17.15 -8.07
N VAL A 36 -16.99 16.30 -8.43
CA VAL A 36 -17.21 14.97 -7.83
C VAL A 36 -16.04 14.04 -8.15
N LEU A 37 -15.55 14.05 -9.40
CA LEU A 37 -14.36 13.28 -9.76
C LEU A 37 -13.13 13.78 -9.02
N SER A 38 -12.91 15.11 -8.98
CA SER A 38 -11.80 15.72 -8.26
C SER A 38 -11.80 15.34 -6.77
N ALA A 39 -12.96 15.40 -6.11
CA ALA A 39 -13.10 15.01 -4.71
C ALA A 39 -12.81 13.52 -4.49
N ALA A 40 -13.29 12.65 -5.39
CA ALA A 40 -13.03 11.21 -5.31
C ALA A 40 -11.54 10.87 -5.48
N LEU A 41 -10.85 11.52 -6.42
CA LEU A 41 -9.40 11.34 -6.61
C LEU A 41 -8.61 11.86 -5.39
N HIS A 42 -8.99 13.03 -4.85
CA HIS A 42 -8.34 13.57 -3.66
C HIS A 42 -8.54 12.68 -2.44
N GLY A 43 -9.77 12.19 -2.20
CA GLY A 43 -10.03 11.25 -1.12
C GLY A 43 -9.29 9.91 -1.27
N LEU A 44 -9.03 9.47 -2.52
CA LEU A 44 -8.18 8.31 -2.77
C LEU A 44 -6.70 8.59 -2.45
N GLU A 45 -6.17 9.75 -2.85
CA GLU A 45 -4.82 10.18 -2.48
C GLU A 45 -4.63 10.28 -0.97
N ASP A 46 -5.60 10.86 -0.26
CA ASP A 46 -5.55 11.02 1.20
C ASP A 46 -5.59 9.65 1.90
N ARG A 47 -6.44 8.74 1.41
CA ARG A 47 -6.58 7.40 1.98
C ARG A 47 -5.37 6.50 1.74
N LEU A 48 -4.73 6.62 0.59
CA LEU A 48 -3.47 5.91 0.28
C LEU A 48 -2.25 6.67 0.79
N HIS A 49 -2.47 7.86 1.35
CA HIS A 49 -1.46 8.84 1.72
C HIS A 49 -0.35 9.02 0.67
N MET A 50 -0.73 9.08 -0.59
CA MET A 50 0.18 9.27 -1.73
C MET A 50 -0.42 10.24 -2.73
N LYS A 51 0.42 11.10 -3.30
CA LYS A 51 0.05 11.93 -4.44
C LYS A 51 0.11 11.06 -5.69
N LEU A 52 -0.96 11.07 -6.47
CA LEU A 52 -1.09 10.31 -7.71
C LEU A 52 -0.97 11.24 -8.92
N PHE A 53 -1.40 12.48 -8.76
CA PHE A 53 -1.44 13.44 -9.86
C PHE A 53 -0.76 14.76 -9.52
N GLU A 54 -0.21 15.38 -10.55
CA GLU A 54 0.26 16.77 -10.53
C GLU A 54 -0.63 17.62 -11.45
N ARG A 55 -1.11 18.76 -10.97
CA ARG A 55 -1.93 19.67 -11.79
C ARG A 55 -1.05 20.66 -12.53
N LYS A 56 -1.13 20.66 -13.87
CA LYS A 56 -0.50 21.67 -14.75
C LYS A 56 -1.57 22.36 -15.58
N GLY A 57 -2.17 23.41 -15.01
CA GLY A 57 -3.28 24.14 -15.65
C GLY A 57 -4.52 23.26 -15.84
N ARG A 58 -4.90 23.00 -17.10
CA ARG A 58 -6.05 22.15 -17.47
C ARG A 58 -5.72 20.65 -17.55
N TYR A 59 -4.44 20.28 -17.43
CA TYR A 59 -3.95 18.92 -17.55
C TYR A 59 -3.68 18.29 -16.19
N LEU A 60 -3.84 16.97 -16.15
CA LEU A 60 -3.56 16.15 -14.97
C LEU A 60 -2.36 15.23 -15.31
N GLY A 61 -1.18 15.60 -14.83
CA GLY A 61 0.05 14.81 -14.97
C GLY A 61 0.03 13.61 -14.04
N LEU A 62 0.59 12.49 -14.51
CA LEU A 62 0.72 11.25 -13.73
C LEU A 62 2.05 11.25 -12.99
N LEU A 63 2.03 10.98 -11.69
CA LEU A 63 3.23 10.71 -10.90
C LEU A 63 3.58 9.21 -10.96
N PRO A 64 4.84 8.80 -10.67
CA PRO A 64 5.24 7.38 -10.65
C PRO A 64 4.34 6.48 -9.79
N SER A 65 3.85 6.99 -8.67
CA SER A 65 2.86 6.36 -7.79
C SER A 65 1.55 6.00 -8.50
N ALA A 66 1.08 6.81 -9.47
CA ALA A 66 -0.11 6.51 -10.24
C ALA A 66 0.11 5.35 -11.22
N PHE A 67 1.30 5.21 -11.79
CA PHE A 67 1.62 4.06 -12.65
C PHE A 67 1.57 2.76 -11.84
N TRP A 68 2.14 2.76 -10.64
CA TRP A 68 2.05 1.63 -9.72
C TRP A 68 0.60 1.31 -9.33
N LEU A 69 -0.16 2.33 -8.91
CA LEU A 69 -1.54 2.12 -8.47
C LEU A 69 -2.41 1.60 -9.62
N TYR A 70 -2.21 2.11 -10.85
CA TYR A 70 -2.95 1.66 -12.02
C TYR A 70 -2.79 0.17 -12.29
N ARG A 71 -1.55 -0.35 -12.21
CA ARG A 71 -1.27 -1.80 -12.41
C ARG A 71 -2.06 -2.66 -11.42
N ASN A 72 -2.12 -2.25 -10.16
CA ASN A 72 -2.80 -3.00 -9.11
C ASN A 72 -4.33 -2.82 -9.13
N ALA A 73 -4.80 -1.60 -9.41
CA ALA A 73 -6.22 -1.25 -9.46
C ALA A 73 -6.93 -1.96 -10.62
N ALA A 74 -6.32 -2.01 -11.81
CA ALA A 74 -6.92 -2.69 -12.96
C ALA A 74 -7.15 -4.19 -12.69
N VAL A 75 -6.21 -4.86 -12.02
CA VAL A 75 -6.35 -6.28 -11.66
C VAL A 75 -7.47 -6.50 -10.65
N LEU A 76 -7.57 -5.65 -9.62
CA LEU A 76 -8.67 -5.70 -8.65
C LEU A 76 -10.04 -5.53 -9.32
N LEU A 77 -10.17 -4.58 -10.25
CA LEU A 77 -11.41 -4.31 -10.96
C LEU A 77 -11.80 -5.45 -11.91
N HIS A 78 -10.84 -6.02 -12.63
CA HIS A 78 -11.10 -7.23 -13.45
C HIS A 78 -11.49 -8.44 -12.60
N LEU A 79 -10.90 -8.60 -11.41
CA LEU A 79 -11.26 -9.68 -10.48
C LEU A 79 -12.67 -9.51 -9.93
N GLU A 80 -13.09 -8.30 -9.56
CA GLU A 80 -14.49 -8.03 -9.17
C GLU A 80 -15.46 -8.36 -10.31
N GLU A 81 -15.15 -7.89 -11.52
CA GLU A 81 -16.00 -8.11 -12.70
C GLU A 81 -16.09 -9.60 -13.05
N PHE A 82 -14.98 -10.34 -12.96
CA PHE A 82 -14.96 -11.80 -13.09
C PHE A 82 -15.80 -12.48 -12.02
N SER A 83 -15.69 -12.05 -10.76
CA SER A 83 -16.44 -12.63 -9.64
C SER A 83 -17.94 -12.53 -9.83
N ARG A 84 -18.43 -11.39 -10.35
CA ARG A 84 -19.86 -11.22 -10.64
C ARG A 84 -20.35 -12.09 -11.81
N ARG A 85 -19.51 -12.34 -12.80
CA ARG A 85 -19.88 -13.13 -14.00
C ARG A 85 -19.81 -14.64 -13.74
N SER A 86 -18.90 -15.08 -12.88
CA SER A 86 -18.63 -16.50 -12.62
C SER A 86 -19.51 -17.14 -11.55
N LEU A 87 -20.44 -16.39 -10.93
CA LEU A 87 -21.30 -16.86 -9.83
C LEU A 87 -22.07 -18.16 -10.11
N ALA A 88 -22.57 -18.32 -11.33
CA ALA A 88 -23.34 -19.51 -11.73
C ALA A 88 -22.44 -20.66 -12.21
N ILE A 89 -21.12 -20.47 -12.22
CA ILE A 89 -20.15 -21.40 -12.77
C ILE A 89 -19.59 -22.25 -11.63
N PRO A 90 -19.75 -23.58 -11.65
CA PRO A 90 -19.17 -24.45 -10.66
C PRO A 90 -17.65 -24.30 -10.58
N ALA A 91 -17.07 -24.35 -9.38
CA ALA A 91 -15.63 -24.16 -9.19
C ALA A 91 -14.75 -25.11 -10.02
N ASN A 92 -15.22 -26.34 -10.28
CA ASN A 92 -14.51 -27.33 -11.10
C ASN A 92 -14.49 -27.00 -12.60
N ARG A 93 -15.28 -26.02 -13.07
CA ARG A 93 -15.30 -25.52 -14.45
C ARG A 93 -14.58 -24.20 -14.60
N MET A 94 -14.07 -23.63 -13.51
CA MET A 94 -13.27 -22.41 -13.59
C MET A 94 -11.96 -22.71 -14.30
N GLU A 95 -11.56 -21.76 -15.12
CA GLU A 95 -10.36 -21.81 -15.93
C GLU A 95 -9.50 -20.57 -15.69
N LYS A 96 -8.20 -20.69 -15.97
CA LYS A 96 -7.25 -19.61 -15.77
C LYS A 96 -6.35 -19.42 -16.99
N LEU A 97 -6.30 -18.19 -17.48
CA LEU A 97 -5.37 -17.75 -18.50
C LEU A 97 -4.40 -16.73 -17.91
N SER A 98 -3.16 -17.13 -17.70
CA SER A 98 -2.10 -16.25 -17.16
C SER A 98 -1.41 -15.51 -18.31
N VAL A 99 -1.49 -14.18 -18.35
CA VAL A 99 -0.87 -13.34 -19.38
C VAL A 99 0.30 -12.60 -18.76
N ARG A 100 1.53 -12.94 -19.16
CA ARG A 100 2.78 -12.34 -18.67
C ARG A 100 3.35 -11.45 -19.75
N ILE A 101 3.59 -10.17 -19.41
CA ILE A 101 4.04 -9.15 -20.36
C ILE A 101 5.37 -8.57 -19.87
N ASP A 102 6.47 -8.89 -20.54
CA ASP A 102 7.81 -8.35 -20.29
C ASP A 102 8.04 -7.02 -21.02
N LEU A 103 7.15 -6.05 -20.77
CA LEU A 103 7.25 -4.69 -21.32
C LEU A 103 7.07 -3.71 -20.18
N ASN A 104 8.14 -2.96 -19.87
CA ASN A 104 8.17 -2.10 -18.70
C ASN A 104 7.47 -0.75 -18.94
N PHE A 105 6.15 -0.76 -19.16
CA PHE A 105 5.33 0.45 -19.10
C PHE A 105 3.85 0.11 -18.94
N SER A 106 3.17 0.82 -18.04
CA SER A 106 1.74 0.69 -17.81
C SER A 106 1.04 2.00 -18.15
N ILE A 107 -0.18 1.94 -18.65
CA ILE A 107 -0.94 3.10 -19.18
C ILE A 107 -0.50 3.47 -20.61
N GLY A 108 -0.15 2.48 -21.42
CA GLY A 108 0.09 2.62 -22.87
C GLY A 108 -0.96 1.92 -23.71
N ARG A 109 -0.77 1.92 -25.04
CA ARG A 109 -1.65 1.24 -26.00
C ARG A 109 -1.79 -0.25 -25.67
N MET A 110 -0.67 -0.92 -25.39
CA MET A 110 -0.64 -2.34 -25.02
C MET A 110 -1.52 -2.62 -23.79
N THR A 111 -1.39 -1.80 -22.74
CA THR A 111 -2.18 -1.98 -21.51
C THR A 111 -3.67 -1.86 -21.76
N LYS A 112 -4.10 -0.85 -22.54
CA LYS A 112 -5.51 -0.67 -22.90
C LYS A 112 -6.03 -1.81 -23.76
N ALA A 113 -5.27 -2.23 -24.78
CA ALA A 113 -5.63 -3.32 -25.66
C ALA A 113 -5.81 -4.65 -24.91
N VAL A 114 -4.91 -4.92 -23.95
CA VAL A 114 -5.02 -6.09 -23.06
C VAL A 114 -6.27 -6.03 -22.19
N SER A 115 -6.55 -4.90 -21.54
CA SER A 115 -7.76 -4.74 -20.73
C SER A 115 -9.05 -4.83 -21.55
N CYS A 116 -9.09 -4.30 -22.78
CA CYS A 116 -10.20 -4.50 -23.72
C CYS A 116 -10.37 -5.98 -24.09
N ALA A 117 -9.28 -6.68 -24.39
CA ALA A 117 -9.31 -8.12 -24.69
C ALA A 117 -9.82 -8.94 -23.48
N ILE A 118 -9.46 -8.57 -22.25
CA ILE A 118 -9.98 -9.20 -21.02
C ILE A 118 -11.50 -9.01 -20.90
N GLN A 119 -12.00 -7.79 -21.11
CA GLN A 119 -13.45 -7.52 -21.04
C GLN A 119 -14.21 -8.28 -22.13
N GLN A 120 -13.71 -8.27 -23.37
CA GLN A 120 -14.31 -8.99 -24.50
C GLN A 120 -14.29 -10.50 -24.29
N MET A 121 -13.19 -11.07 -23.80
CA MET A 121 -13.10 -12.49 -23.46
C MET A 121 -14.10 -12.87 -22.39
N GLY A 122 -14.22 -12.11 -21.30
CA GLY A 122 -15.14 -12.48 -20.23
C GLY A 122 -16.62 -12.32 -20.58
N LEU A 123 -16.97 -11.67 -21.70
CA LEU A 123 -18.33 -11.73 -22.29
C LEU A 123 -18.57 -13.03 -23.06
N GLN A 124 -17.51 -13.60 -23.67
CA GLN A 124 -17.58 -14.83 -24.49
C GLN A 124 -17.34 -16.10 -23.66
N HIS A 125 -16.52 -15.98 -22.62
CA HIS A 125 -16.00 -17.06 -21.76
C HIS A 125 -16.03 -16.62 -20.29
N PRO A 126 -17.21 -16.54 -19.67
CA PRO A 126 -17.36 -16.09 -18.28
C PRO A 126 -16.67 -17.02 -17.25
N GLU A 127 -16.36 -18.26 -17.63
CA GLU A 127 -15.62 -19.27 -16.83
C GLU A 127 -14.12 -19.03 -16.75
N THR A 128 -13.56 -18.23 -17.67
CA THR A 128 -12.12 -18.05 -17.81
C THR A 128 -11.67 -16.78 -17.09
N PHE A 129 -10.93 -16.95 -16.01
CA PHE A 129 -10.23 -15.86 -15.33
C PHE A 129 -8.96 -15.51 -16.09
N ILE A 130 -8.80 -14.25 -16.49
CA ILE A 130 -7.59 -13.78 -17.17
C ILE A 130 -6.72 -13.00 -16.19
N ALA A 131 -5.61 -13.61 -15.78
CA ALA A 131 -4.65 -13.04 -14.86
C ALA A 131 -3.53 -12.33 -15.63
N CYS A 132 -3.62 -11.01 -15.78
CA CYS A 132 -2.60 -10.23 -16.47
C CYS A 132 -1.53 -9.67 -15.51
N GLN A 133 -0.26 -9.81 -15.88
CA GLN A 133 0.90 -9.33 -15.13
C GLN A 133 1.89 -8.62 -16.06
N PHE A 134 2.24 -7.37 -15.73
CA PHE A 134 3.33 -6.63 -16.35
C PHE A 134 4.60 -6.82 -15.50
N LEU A 135 5.63 -7.42 -16.07
CA LEU A 135 6.90 -7.70 -15.41
C LEU A 135 7.73 -6.39 -15.33
N ASP A 136 8.41 -6.17 -14.20
CA ASP A 136 9.29 -5.03 -13.97
C ASP A 136 10.69 -5.53 -13.56
N THR A 137 11.73 -4.90 -14.07
CA THR A 137 13.14 -5.24 -13.79
C THR A 137 13.48 -5.06 -12.30
N ALA A 138 12.79 -4.17 -11.57
CA ALA A 138 12.97 -4.00 -10.12
C ALA A 138 12.21 -5.05 -9.27
N SER A 139 11.10 -5.60 -9.78
CA SER A 139 10.32 -6.64 -9.08
C SER A 139 10.98 -8.02 -9.15
N ALA A 140 11.87 -8.24 -10.12
CA ALA A 140 12.65 -9.47 -10.24
C ALA A 140 13.71 -9.62 -9.12
N ALA A 141 14.21 -8.51 -8.57
CA ALA A 141 15.29 -8.51 -7.58
C ALA A 141 14.82 -8.70 -6.12
N SER A 142 13.56 -8.39 -5.82
CA SER A 142 13.03 -8.36 -4.45
C SER A 142 12.36 -9.66 -3.99
N GLY A 143 12.44 -10.75 -4.78
CA GLY A 143 11.95 -12.08 -4.39
C GLY A 143 10.45 -12.17 -4.08
N GLY A 144 9.70 -11.07 -4.16
CA GLY A 144 8.28 -10.97 -3.92
C GLY A 144 7.45 -11.43 -5.11
N PHE A 145 7.80 -12.56 -5.71
CA PHE A 145 7.01 -13.15 -6.78
C PHE A 145 5.62 -13.49 -6.24
N ILE A 146 4.61 -13.04 -6.98
CA ILE A 146 3.19 -13.24 -6.63
C ILE A 146 2.90 -14.73 -6.81
N ARG A 147 2.67 -15.45 -5.71
CA ARG A 147 1.86 -16.69 -5.74
C ARG A 147 0.51 -16.32 -6.35
N GLU A 148 0.18 -16.89 -7.49
CA GLU A 148 -0.85 -16.39 -8.38
C GLU A 148 -2.24 -16.49 -7.72
N SER A 149 -3.15 -15.58 -8.12
CA SER A 149 -4.57 -15.72 -7.78
C SER A 149 -5.08 -17.05 -8.33
N MET A 150 -5.96 -17.73 -7.58
CA MET A 150 -6.64 -18.97 -8.02
C MET A 150 -5.72 -20.16 -8.33
N ASP A 151 -4.63 -20.34 -7.56
CA ASP A 151 -3.74 -21.52 -7.66
C ASP A 151 -4.42 -22.88 -7.39
N HIS A 152 -5.69 -22.88 -6.95
CA HIS A 152 -6.50 -24.08 -6.77
C HIS A 152 -7.13 -24.60 -8.08
N ILE A 153 -7.09 -23.80 -9.17
CA ILE A 153 -7.54 -24.28 -10.48
C ILE A 153 -6.56 -25.35 -10.98
N PRO A 154 -7.04 -26.53 -11.39
CA PRO A 154 -6.17 -27.60 -11.91
C PRO A 154 -5.37 -27.17 -13.14
N ALA A 155 -4.17 -27.73 -13.31
CA ALA A 155 -3.27 -27.39 -14.41
C ALA A 155 -3.88 -27.67 -15.80
N GLU A 156 -4.75 -28.68 -15.89
CA GLU A 156 -5.54 -29.01 -17.09
C GLU A 156 -6.58 -27.94 -17.47
N HIS A 157 -6.88 -27.00 -16.58
CA HIS A 157 -7.76 -25.85 -16.84
C HIS A 157 -6.96 -24.53 -16.86
N CYS A 158 -5.64 -24.62 -17.09
CA CYS A 158 -4.76 -23.48 -17.13
C CYS A 158 -4.03 -23.37 -18.47
N ALA A 159 -3.82 -22.13 -18.92
CA ALA A 159 -2.85 -21.80 -19.97
C ALA A 159 -2.10 -20.53 -19.63
N THR A 160 -0.90 -20.41 -20.19
CA THR A 160 -0.03 -19.24 -20.05
C THR A 160 0.23 -18.62 -21.41
N ILE A 161 0.15 -17.30 -21.48
CA ILE A 161 0.52 -16.45 -22.62
C ILE A 161 1.70 -15.60 -22.19
N GLU A 162 2.81 -15.69 -22.89
CA GLU A 162 4.00 -14.89 -22.61
C GLU A 162 4.23 -13.93 -23.77
N ILE A 163 4.32 -12.63 -23.46
CA ILE A 163 4.49 -11.54 -24.41
C ILE A 163 5.78 -10.80 -24.06
N GLY A 164 6.69 -10.67 -25.02
CA GLY A 164 7.99 -10.04 -24.79
C GLY A 164 8.67 -9.55 -26.07
N CYS A 165 9.73 -8.75 -25.90
CA CYS A 165 10.62 -8.38 -27.00
C CYS A 165 11.74 -9.43 -27.14
N HIS A 166 11.90 -9.97 -28.34
CA HIS A 166 13.01 -10.89 -28.66
C HIS A 166 13.89 -10.30 -29.78
N ASN A 167 15.21 -10.46 -29.69
CA ASN A 167 16.13 -9.96 -30.73
C ASN A 167 16.06 -10.82 -32.00
N GLU A 168 16.22 -10.18 -33.16
CA GLU A 168 16.36 -10.86 -34.46
C GLU A 168 17.57 -11.80 -34.51
N HIS A 169 18.64 -11.52 -33.76
CA HIS A 169 19.89 -12.29 -33.77
C HIS A 169 19.95 -13.44 -32.75
N SER A 170 19.01 -13.49 -31.78
CA SER A 170 18.80 -14.65 -30.90
C SER A 170 17.80 -15.65 -31.52
N PHE A 171 17.73 -15.69 -32.86
CA PHE A 171 16.97 -16.68 -33.62
C PHE A 171 17.65 -18.06 -33.49
N ARG A 172 17.40 -18.73 -32.37
CA ARG A 172 17.00 -20.13 -32.45
C ARG A 172 15.49 -20.11 -32.32
N GLU A 173 14.81 -20.66 -33.32
CA GLU A 173 13.37 -20.91 -33.26
C GLU A 173 13.07 -21.65 -31.94
N GLU A 174 12.62 -20.95 -30.91
CA GLU A 174 11.88 -21.62 -29.85
C GLU A 174 10.56 -22.07 -30.52
N PRO A 175 10.33 -23.38 -30.64
CA PRO A 175 9.12 -23.87 -31.27
C PRO A 175 7.90 -23.34 -30.50
N GLY A 176 7.02 -22.59 -31.19
CA GLY A 176 5.74 -22.13 -30.62
C GLY A 176 5.58 -20.62 -30.35
N THR A 177 6.54 -19.77 -30.73
CA THR A 177 6.35 -18.29 -30.62
C THR A 177 5.94 -17.66 -31.96
N GLU A 178 4.92 -16.80 -31.95
CA GLU A 178 4.44 -16.05 -33.13
C GLU A 178 4.62 -14.54 -32.98
N LEU A 179 4.64 -13.79 -34.09
CA LEU A 179 4.72 -12.33 -34.06
C LEU A 179 3.39 -11.73 -33.58
N LEU A 180 3.41 -10.92 -32.52
CA LEU A 180 2.21 -10.24 -32.03
C LEU A 180 2.06 -8.86 -32.66
N TYR A 181 3.10 -8.04 -32.58
CA TYR A 181 3.08 -6.63 -32.98
C TYR A 181 4.49 -6.13 -33.31
N ARG A 182 4.59 -5.20 -34.27
CA ARG A 182 5.84 -4.49 -34.60
C ARG A 182 5.79 -3.13 -33.94
N ASP A 183 6.64 -2.89 -32.95
CA ASP A 183 6.62 -1.65 -32.17
C ASP A 183 7.73 -0.68 -32.64
N PRO A 184 7.40 0.33 -33.47
CA PRO A 184 8.39 1.28 -33.93
C PRO A 184 8.91 2.13 -32.76
N TRP A 185 10.21 2.39 -32.74
CA TRP A 185 10.81 3.33 -31.82
C TRP A 185 10.68 4.75 -32.35
N ILE A 186 10.35 5.68 -31.45
CA ILE A 186 10.17 7.08 -31.76
C ILE A 186 10.96 7.94 -30.77
N ALA A 187 11.47 9.07 -31.25
CA ALA A 187 12.01 10.12 -30.41
C ALA A 187 10.86 11.04 -29.96
N VAL A 188 10.87 11.36 -28.66
CA VAL A 188 9.82 12.12 -28.00
C VAL A 188 10.42 13.35 -27.31
N SER A 189 9.83 14.53 -27.55
CA SER A 189 10.23 15.80 -26.92
C SER A 189 9.02 16.65 -26.53
N ALA A 190 9.21 17.61 -25.62
CA ALA A 190 8.19 18.58 -25.22
C ALA A 190 8.18 19.83 -26.13
N THR A 191 9.33 20.19 -26.71
CA THR A 191 9.45 21.27 -27.71
C THR A 191 9.56 20.73 -29.13
N ASP A 192 9.18 21.57 -30.09
CA ASP A 192 9.29 21.26 -31.52
C ASP A 192 10.78 21.24 -31.92
N PRO A 193 11.30 20.10 -32.41
CA PRO A 193 12.71 19.97 -32.77
C PRO A 193 13.10 20.83 -33.98
N VAL A 194 12.15 21.31 -34.78
CA VAL A 194 12.43 22.07 -36.03
C VAL A 194 12.65 23.57 -35.77
N THR A 195 12.13 24.11 -34.67
CA THR A 195 12.16 25.57 -34.39
C THR A 195 13.19 26.00 -33.34
N ASP A 196 13.90 25.05 -32.71
CA ASP A 196 14.78 25.33 -31.58
C ASP A 196 16.27 25.30 -31.95
N ILE A 197 16.86 26.49 -32.12
CA ILE A 197 18.26 26.72 -32.52
C ILE A 197 19.25 26.34 -31.38
N LYS A 198 18.76 26.12 -30.14
CA LYS A 198 19.57 25.79 -28.96
C LYS A 198 19.56 24.31 -28.56
N ALA A 199 18.84 23.45 -29.28
CA ALA A 199 18.91 22.02 -29.02
C ALA A 199 20.30 21.52 -29.41
N ASP A 200 21.00 20.86 -28.48
CA ASP A 200 22.08 19.94 -28.80
C ASP A 200 21.44 18.86 -29.71
N ALA A 201 21.43 19.10 -31.02
CA ALA A 201 20.61 18.37 -32.00
C ALA A 201 20.93 16.87 -32.08
N ASP A 202 21.97 16.44 -31.37
CA ASP A 202 22.56 15.13 -31.52
C ASP A 202 22.33 14.17 -30.35
N ILE A 203 21.86 14.56 -29.16
CA ILE A 203 21.77 13.62 -28.03
C ILE A 203 20.38 12.99 -27.89
N LEU A 204 20.32 11.64 -27.95
CA LEU A 204 19.14 10.82 -27.67
C LEU A 204 19.24 10.20 -26.27
N ALA A 205 18.31 10.54 -25.40
CA ALA A 205 18.19 9.96 -24.07
C ALA A 205 17.38 8.66 -24.11
N VAL A 206 17.84 7.62 -23.44
CA VAL A 206 17.11 6.34 -23.32
C VAL A 206 16.86 6.07 -21.85
N VAL A 207 15.58 5.97 -21.49
CA VAL A 207 15.15 5.57 -20.13
C VAL A 207 15.42 4.08 -19.93
N ARG A 208 15.56 3.67 -18.66
CA ARG A 208 15.83 2.27 -18.29
C ARG A 208 14.64 1.37 -18.66
N MET A 209 14.86 0.39 -19.52
CA MET A 209 13.84 -0.57 -20.00
C MET A 209 14.29 -2.03 -19.75
N SER A 210 13.57 -3.03 -20.30
CA SER A 210 13.99 -4.43 -20.17
C SER A 210 15.34 -4.66 -20.86
N ALA A 211 16.11 -5.65 -20.38
CA ALA A 211 17.44 -5.94 -20.94
C ALA A 211 17.39 -6.17 -22.47
N HIS A 212 16.35 -6.83 -22.96
CA HIS A 212 16.13 -7.03 -24.39
C HIS A 212 15.93 -5.71 -25.14
N GLN A 213 15.09 -4.81 -24.63
CA GLN A 213 14.89 -3.49 -25.25
C GLN A 213 16.17 -2.65 -25.26
N MET A 214 16.96 -2.72 -24.18
CA MET A 214 18.24 -2.02 -24.10
C MET A 214 19.27 -2.59 -25.08
N GLN A 215 19.29 -3.91 -25.30
CA GLN A 215 20.13 -4.56 -26.31
C GLN A 215 19.75 -4.16 -27.74
N VAL A 216 18.45 -4.09 -28.05
CA VAL A 216 17.95 -3.62 -29.37
C VAL A 216 18.48 -2.22 -29.68
N VAL A 217 18.39 -1.30 -28.71
CA VAL A 217 18.88 0.07 -28.87
C VAL A 217 20.39 0.13 -29.01
N ALA A 218 21.13 -0.61 -28.17
CA ALA A 218 22.59 -0.63 -28.21
C ALA A 218 23.11 -1.19 -29.55
N HIS A 219 22.48 -2.23 -30.09
CA HIS A 219 22.84 -2.81 -31.39
C HIS A 219 22.55 -1.84 -32.54
N TYR A 220 21.37 -1.21 -32.54
CA TYR A 220 21.01 -0.18 -33.51
C TYR A 220 21.98 1.01 -33.46
N ALA A 221 22.40 1.40 -32.26
CA ALA A 221 23.37 2.47 -32.06
C ALA A 221 24.71 2.19 -32.73
N ASP A 222 25.21 0.97 -32.54
CA ASP A 222 26.49 0.51 -33.07
C ASP A 222 26.46 0.45 -34.61
N GLN A 223 25.40 -0.16 -35.18
CA GLN A 223 25.23 -0.29 -36.63
C GLN A 223 25.13 1.05 -37.37
N HIS A 224 24.59 2.08 -36.73
CA HIS A 224 24.32 3.38 -37.35
C HIS A 224 25.23 4.51 -36.83
N GLY A 225 26.26 4.18 -36.05
CA GLY A 225 27.23 5.17 -35.54
C GLY A 225 26.62 6.20 -34.56
N LEU A 226 25.56 5.82 -33.85
CA LEU A 226 24.84 6.67 -32.89
C LEU A 226 25.31 6.49 -31.43
N SER A 227 26.30 5.63 -31.17
CA SER A 227 26.76 5.32 -29.82
C SER A 227 27.21 6.54 -29.02
N ALA A 228 27.92 7.49 -29.64
CA ALA A 228 28.36 8.74 -28.99
C ALA A 228 27.20 9.73 -28.69
N ARG A 229 26.05 9.51 -29.34
CA ARG A 229 24.84 10.33 -29.27
C ARG A 229 23.84 9.81 -28.25
N LEU A 230 24.00 8.59 -27.76
CA LEU A 230 23.08 7.96 -26.83
C LEU A 230 23.50 8.18 -25.38
N LYS A 231 22.56 8.68 -24.56
CA LYS A 231 22.72 8.79 -23.12
C LYS A 231 21.67 7.95 -22.41
N PHE A 232 22.13 6.98 -21.63
CA PHE A 232 21.26 6.19 -20.77
C PHE A 232 20.97 6.96 -19.49
N VAL A 233 19.70 7.14 -19.19
CA VAL A 233 19.22 7.82 -17.99
C VAL A 233 18.78 6.76 -17.00
N ASP A 234 19.26 6.84 -15.76
CA ASP A 234 18.79 5.96 -14.67
C ASP A 234 17.42 6.44 -14.15
N ALA A 235 16.43 6.35 -15.03
CA ALA A 235 15.03 6.68 -14.76
C ALA A 235 14.14 5.73 -15.55
N GLY A 236 12.99 5.36 -14.98
CA GLY A 236 12.05 4.46 -15.63
C GLY A 236 11.10 5.20 -16.59
N PRO A 237 10.38 4.48 -17.47
CA PRO A 237 9.39 5.07 -18.37
C PRO A 237 8.26 5.82 -17.64
N ALA A 238 7.95 5.45 -16.39
CA ALA A 238 6.99 6.17 -15.54
C ALA A 238 7.42 7.60 -15.16
N GLU A 239 8.71 7.91 -15.24
CA GLU A 239 9.26 9.24 -14.93
C GLU A 239 9.36 10.14 -16.16
N LEU A 240 9.08 9.61 -17.35
CA LEU A 240 9.24 10.31 -18.62
C LEU A 240 8.47 11.64 -18.67
N GLY A 241 7.28 11.70 -18.08
CA GLY A 241 6.49 12.94 -18.02
C GLY A 241 7.16 14.06 -17.22
N ARG A 242 7.81 13.71 -16.11
CA ARG A 242 8.61 14.63 -15.30
C ARG A 242 9.87 15.04 -16.04
N LEU A 243 10.60 14.08 -16.59
CA LEU A 243 11.83 14.33 -17.35
C LEU A 243 11.61 15.27 -18.54
N LEU A 244 10.55 15.06 -19.31
CA LEU A 244 10.20 15.95 -20.43
C LEU A 244 9.72 17.34 -19.95
N SER A 245 9.25 17.47 -18.71
CA SER A 245 8.92 18.78 -18.12
C SER A 245 10.17 19.51 -17.64
N ASP A 246 11.09 18.79 -16.99
CA ASP A 246 12.33 19.32 -16.42
C ASP A 246 13.36 19.62 -17.52
N PHE A 247 13.37 18.82 -18.59
CA PHE A 247 14.27 18.91 -19.73
C PHE A 247 13.48 18.99 -21.05
N PRO A 248 12.79 20.11 -21.32
CA PRO A 248 11.86 20.22 -22.44
C PRO A 248 12.49 20.04 -23.83
N HIS A 249 13.79 20.35 -23.93
CA HIS A 249 14.59 20.26 -25.16
C HIS A 249 15.22 18.87 -25.39
N MET A 250 15.17 17.97 -24.40
CA MET A 250 15.80 16.65 -24.50
C MET A 250 14.91 15.69 -25.30
N ARG A 251 15.53 14.89 -26.17
CA ARG A 251 14.84 13.88 -26.99
C ARG A 251 14.96 12.52 -26.33
N PHE A 252 13.83 11.94 -25.93
CA PHE A 252 13.78 10.60 -25.35
C PHE A 252 13.40 9.56 -26.39
N LEU A 253 14.21 8.52 -26.54
CA LEU A 253 14.00 7.42 -27.46
C LEU A 253 13.31 6.25 -26.75
N LEU A 254 12.13 5.85 -27.22
CA LEU A 254 11.34 4.75 -26.67
C LEU A 254 10.41 4.09 -27.69
N PRO A 255 9.92 2.86 -27.44
CA PRO A 255 8.92 2.21 -28.27
C PRO A 255 7.60 3.01 -28.29
N SER A 256 6.94 3.06 -29.45
CA SER A 256 5.71 3.83 -29.64
C SER A 256 4.57 3.38 -28.74
N SER A 257 4.47 2.07 -28.45
CA SER A 257 3.42 1.52 -27.58
C SER A 257 3.52 1.97 -26.12
N MET A 258 4.72 2.42 -25.70
CA MET A 258 4.99 2.98 -24.38
C MET A 258 4.69 4.48 -24.29
N VAL A 259 4.43 5.16 -25.41
CA VAL A 259 4.05 6.57 -25.38
C VAL A 259 2.57 6.69 -25.10
N ALA A 260 2.22 6.87 -23.83
CA ALA A 260 0.88 7.30 -23.46
C ALA A 260 0.58 8.65 -24.14
N ASN A 261 -0.63 8.83 -24.67
CA ASN A 261 -1.13 10.15 -25.11
C ASN A 261 -1.18 11.21 -23.98
N ARG A 262 -0.75 10.83 -22.77
CA ARG A 262 -1.04 11.51 -21.51
C ARG A 262 0.17 11.64 -20.57
N LEU A 263 1.41 11.72 -21.07
CA LEU A 263 2.62 11.89 -20.24
C LEU A 263 2.64 13.18 -19.37
N GLY A 264 1.50 13.86 -19.15
CA GLY A 264 1.39 15.05 -18.33
C GLY A 264 1.80 16.35 -19.02
N ILE A 265 1.92 16.31 -20.35
CA ILE A 265 2.43 17.40 -21.17
C ILE A 265 1.37 17.77 -22.20
N SER A 266 1.17 19.08 -22.39
CA SER A 266 0.15 19.64 -23.28
C SER A 266 0.36 19.24 -24.74
N ARG A 267 1.61 19.03 -25.15
CA ARG A 267 2.00 18.66 -26.50
C ARG A 267 3.25 17.79 -26.43
N ILE A 268 3.21 16.68 -27.16
CA ILE A 268 4.33 15.75 -27.28
C ILE A 268 4.65 15.66 -28.77
N TYR A 269 5.88 15.96 -29.13
CA TYR A 269 6.36 15.81 -30.50
C TYR A 269 6.93 14.41 -30.65
N ARG A 270 6.57 13.75 -31.75
CA ARG A 270 7.00 12.39 -32.08
C ARG A 270 7.73 12.43 -33.41
N GLU A 271 8.95 11.93 -33.42
CA GLU A 271 9.78 11.84 -34.61
C GLU A 271 10.17 10.38 -34.83
N SER A 272 10.04 9.91 -36.07
CA SER A 272 10.50 8.57 -36.44
C SER A 272 12.01 8.59 -36.66
N LEU A 273 12.68 7.52 -36.27
CA LEU A 273 14.10 7.34 -36.59
C LEU A 273 14.28 7.09 -38.09
N VAL A 274 15.40 7.58 -38.63
CA VAL A 274 15.85 7.30 -39.99
C VAL A 274 17.29 6.79 -39.92
N PRO A 275 17.55 5.50 -40.21
CA PRO A 275 16.59 4.45 -40.56
C PRO A 275 15.65 4.04 -39.40
N PRO A 276 14.51 3.38 -39.65
CA PRO A 276 13.56 3.04 -38.60
C PRO A 276 14.08 1.91 -37.71
N LEU A 277 14.01 2.10 -36.38
CA LEU A 277 14.21 1.05 -35.39
C LEU A 277 12.86 0.47 -34.97
N VAL A 278 12.72 -0.86 -34.98
CA VAL A 278 11.46 -1.55 -34.64
C VAL A 278 11.73 -2.72 -33.70
N SER A 279 11.00 -2.77 -32.58
CA SER A 279 11.00 -3.94 -31.69
C SER A 279 10.01 -4.98 -32.19
N MET A 280 10.44 -6.24 -32.26
CA MET A 280 9.58 -7.37 -32.60
C MET A 280 8.96 -7.95 -31.32
N VAL A 281 7.72 -7.58 -31.04
CA VAL A 281 6.96 -8.12 -29.90
C VAL A 281 6.37 -9.46 -30.32
N ARG A 282 6.77 -10.53 -29.63
CA ARG A 282 6.30 -11.89 -29.89
C ARG A 282 5.39 -12.37 -28.77
N VAL A 283 4.63 -13.41 -29.07
CA VAL A 283 3.77 -14.09 -28.12
C VAL A 283 3.99 -15.60 -28.21
N GLY A 284 4.13 -16.24 -27.05
CA GLY A 284 4.14 -17.70 -26.89
C GLY A 284 2.94 -18.15 -26.06
N THR A 285 2.45 -19.36 -26.34
CA THR A 285 1.35 -19.97 -25.58
C THR A 285 1.75 -21.36 -25.08
N SER A 286 1.38 -21.68 -23.85
CA SER A 286 1.56 -23.03 -23.27
C SER A 286 0.36 -23.41 -22.40
N GLY A 287 0.13 -24.72 -22.20
CA GLY A 287 -0.96 -25.25 -21.36
C GLY A 287 -2.18 -25.74 -22.15
N ALA A 288 -3.24 -26.09 -21.42
CA ALA A 288 -4.37 -26.87 -21.93
C ALA A 288 -5.44 -26.03 -22.66
N LEU A 289 -5.49 -24.71 -22.45
CA LEU A 289 -6.50 -23.81 -23.03
C LEU A 289 -6.03 -23.13 -24.33
N GLU A 290 -5.38 -23.86 -25.22
CA GLU A 290 -4.75 -23.29 -26.43
C GLU A 290 -5.74 -22.49 -27.31
N THR A 291 -6.96 -23.00 -27.50
CA THR A 291 -8.00 -22.31 -28.30
C THR A 291 -8.37 -20.96 -27.71
N LYS A 292 -8.54 -20.88 -26.37
CA LYS A 292 -8.88 -19.64 -25.67
C LYS A 292 -7.69 -18.69 -25.64
N ALA A 293 -6.48 -19.20 -25.52
CA ALA A 293 -5.26 -18.42 -25.62
C ALA A 293 -5.13 -17.76 -27.01
N ARG A 294 -5.32 -18.53 -28.09
CA ARG A 294 -5.33 -18.01 -29.47
C ARG A 294 -6.43 -16.98 -29.68
N ARG A 295 -7.63 -17.20 -29.11
CA ARG A 295 -8.73 -16.23 -29.18
C ARG A 295 -8.37 -14.92 -28.48
N PHE A 296 -7.78 -14.98 -27.29
CA PHE A 296 -7.29 -13.79 -26.58
C PHE A 296 -6.24 -13.03 -27.39
N ILE A 297 -5.27 -13.73 -28.00
CA ILE A 297 -4.24 -13.13 -28.86
C ILE A 297 -4.85 -12.43 -30.07
N ALA A 298 -5.86 -13.04 -30.72
CA ALA A 298 -6.57 -12.42 -31.83
C ALA A 298 -7.26 -11.11 -31.42
N LEU A 299 -7.98 -11.11 -30.30
CA LEU A 299 -8.59 -9.88 -29.75
C LEU A 299 -7.53 -8.84 -29.39
N LEU A 300 -6.39 -9.26 -28.83
CA LEU A 300 -5.30 -8.34 -28.52
C LEU A 300 -4.75 -7.67 -29.80
N ARG A 301 -4.52 -8.42 -30.88
CA ARG A 301 -4.11 -7.87 -32.18
C ARG A 301 -5.13 -6.86 -32.72
N GLU A 302 -6.40 -7.23 -32.75
CA GLU A 302 -7.48 -6.34 -33.21
C GLU A 302 -7.53 -5.03 -32.39
N ASN A 303 -7.37 -5.11 -31.07
CA ASN A 303 -7.39 -3.93 -30.21
C ASN A 303 -6.11 -3.08 -30.33
N MET A 304 -4.98 -3.65 -30.75
CA MET A 304 -3.73 -2.91 -31.02
C MET A 304 -3.77 -2.13 -32.34
N GLU A 305 -4.54 -2.60 -33.32
CA GLU A 305 -4.72 -1.96 -34.64
C GLU A 305 -5.78 -0.85 -34.64
N ARG A 306 -6.75 -0.93 -33.72
CA ARG A 306 -7.80 0.08 -33.56
C ARG A 306 -7.29 1.35 -32.86
N GLU A 307 -8.07 2.42 -32.97
CA GLU A 307 -7.84 3.62 -32.17
C GLU A 307 -7.91 3.30 -30.67
N GLU A 308 -7.07 3.95 -29.85
CA GLU A 308 -7.00 3.70 -28.42
C GLU A 308 -8.35 3.93 -27.74
N GLN A 309 -8.94 2.85 -27.21
CA GLN A 309 -10.16 2.92 -26.43
C GLN A 309 -9.85 2.96 -24.93
N ASN A 310 -10.60 3.79 -24.21
CA ASN A 310 -10.53 3.83 -22.76
C ASN A 310 -11.37 2.71 -22.17
N VAL A 311 -10.81 2.06 -21.15
CA VAL A 311 -11.44 0.98 -20.41
C VAL A 311 -12.21 1.59 -19.26
N VAL A 312 -13.52 1.37 -19.24
CA VAL A 312 -14.41 1.83 -18.18
C VAL A 312 -14.76 0.63 -17.30
N PHE A 313 -14.63 0.81 -15.99
CA PHE A 313 -15.02 -0.16 -14.98
C PHE A 313 -16.21 0.38 -14.20
N ASP A 314 -17.18 -0.49 -13.89
CA ASP A 314 -18.34 -0.16 -13.07
C ASP A 314 -18.51 -1.22 -11.96
N PRO A 315 -17.65 -1.18 -10.90
CA PRO A 315 -17.73 -2.13 -9.81
C PRO A 315 -19.01 -1.92 -9.01
N GLN A 316 -19.72 -3.02 -8.77
CA GLN A 316 -21.00 -3.03 -8.06
C GLN A 316 -20.85 -3.41 -6.60
N LEU A 317 -19.77 -4.14 -6.27
CA LEU A 317 -19.46 -4.57 -4.92
C LEU A 317 -18.62 -3.53 -4.16
N THR A 318 -18.92 -3.36 -2.87
CA THR A 318 -18.17 -2.49 -1.94
C THR A 318 -17.19 -3.29 -1.09
N ALA A 319 -16.11 -2.65 -0.63
CA ALA A 319 -15.13 -3.32 0.24
C ALA A 319 -15.78 -3.85 1.53
N ARG A 320 -16.74 -3.11 2.07
CA ARG A 320 -17.50 -3.48 3.26
C ARG A 320 -18.35 -4.74 3.08
N GLN A 321 -19.06 -4.86 1.96
CA GLN A 321 -19.85 -6.06 1.64
C GLN A 321 -18.96 -7.31 1.52
N MET A 322 -17.86 -7.20 0.78
CA MET A 322 -16.90 -8.30 0.59
C MET A 322 -16.26 -8.74 1.92
N HIS A 323 -15.88 -7.77 2.76
CA HIS A 323 -15.32 -8.05 4.08
C HIS A 323 -16.29 -8.84 4.97
N TYR A 324 -17.56 -8.43 5.05
CA TYR A 324 -18.54 -9.15 5.88
C TYR A 324 -18.92 -10.51 5.30
N PHE A 325 -18.99 -10.64 3.98
CA PHE A 325 -19.17 -11.94 3.33
C PHE A 325 -18.06 -12.92 3.73
N ASN A 326 -16.79 -12.51 3.60
CA ASN A 326 -15.65 -13.31 4.03
C ASN A 326 -15.67 -13.58 5.54
N LEU A 327 -16.06 -12.61 6.36
CA LEU A 327 -16.14 -12.77 7.81
C LEU A 327 -17.21 -13.79 8.23
N VAL A 328 -18.39 -13.75 7.61
CA VAL A 328 -19.50 -14.69 7.87
C VAL A 328 -19.08 -16.11 7.49
N HIS A 329 -18.41 -16.26 6.34
CA HIS A 329 -17.85 -17.54 5.94
C HIS A 329 -16.81 -18.07 6.94
N ARG A 330 -15.83 -17.23 7.33
CA ARG A 330 -14.78 -17.62 8.31
C ARG A 330 -15.34 -17.99 9.68
N CYS A 331 -16.38 -17.30 10.14
CA CYS A 331 -16.98 -17.52 11.46
C CYS A 331 -18.07 -18.61 11.47
N GLY A 332 -18.46 -19.16 10.32
CA GLY A 332 -19.51 -20.17 10.21
C GLY A 332 -20.91 -19.66 10.56
N GLY A 333 -21.17 -18.36 10.45
CA GLY A 333 -22.50 -17.79 10.70
C GLY A 333 -22.54 -16.30 10.98
N ILE A 334 -23.70 -15.69 10.72
CA ILE A 334 -23.91 -14.23 10.82
C ILE A 334 -23.78 -13.75 12.26
N SER A 335 -24.36 -14.46 13.24
CA SER A 335 -24.29 -14.06 14.65
C SER A 335 -22.86 -14.15 15.21
N ALA A 336 -22.06 -15.13 14.76
CA ALA A 336 -20.65 -15.24 15.14
C ALA A 336 -19.84 -14.10 14.53
N ALA A 337 -20.03 -13.81 13.23
CA ALA A 337 -19.38 -12.70 12.55
C ALA A 337 -19.75 -11.33 13.17
N ALA A 338 -21.00 -11.12 13.56
CA ALA A 338 -21.45 -9.88 14.21
C ALA A 338 -20.75 -9.65 15.55
N ARG A 339 -20.57 -10.70 16.37
CA ARG A 339 -19.79 -10.62 17.62
C ARG A 339 -18.33 -10.27 17.35
N VAL A 340 -17.70 -10.90 16.36
CA VAL A 340 -16.30 -10.62 15.98
C VAL A 340 -16.14 -9.19 15.45
N ALA A 341 -17.09 -8.71 14.65
CA ALA A 341 -17.10 -7.35 14.14
C ALA A 341 -17.51 -6.28 15.18
N ASN A 342 -17.94 -6.69 16.37
CA ASN A 342 -18.54 -5.83 17.39
C ASN A 342 -19.71 -4.98 16.84
N LEU A 343 -20.61 -5.61 16.08
CA LEU A 343 -21.76 -4.99 15.44
C LEU A 343 -23.06 -5.75 15.78
N ALA A 344 -24.19 -5.07 15.59
CA ALA A 344 -25.48 -5.74 15.61
C ALA A 344 -25.58 -6.74 14.44
N GLN A 345 -26.19 -7.90 14.70
CA GLN A 345 -26.45 -8.91 13.67
C GLN A 345 -27.22 -8.35 12.47
N SER A 346 -28.17 -7.43 12.71
CA SER A 346 -28.93 -6.76 11.66
C SER A 346 -28.04 -5.96 10.70
N SER A 347 -26.94 -5.37 11.19
CA SER A 347 -25.99 -4.62 10.35
C SER A 347 -25.23 -5.53 9.40
N VAL A 348 -24.71 -6.67 9.88
CA VAL A 348 -24.03 -7.66 9.03
C VAL A 348 -25.01 -8.27 8.03
N SER A 349 -26.22 -8.62 8.49
CA SER A 349 -27.27 -9.18 7.62
C SER A 349 -27.70 -8.22 6.52
N ALA A 350 -27.79 -6.91 6.79
CA ALA A 350 -28.17 -5.91 5.79
C ALA A 350 -27.12 -5.78 4.68
N GLN A 351 -25.83 -5.86 5.04
CA GLN A 351 -24.73 -5.79 4.07
C GLN A 351 -24.68 -7.03 3.17
N LEU A 352 -24.88 -8.23 3.74
CA LEU A 352 -25.02 -9.45 2.95
C LEU A 352 -26.22 -9.38 2.01
N HIS A 353 -27.38 -8.95 2.50
CA HIS A 353 -28.58 -8.85 1.67
C HIS A 353 -28.41 -7.85 0.51
N SER A 354 -27.74 -6.73 0.77
CA SER A 354 -27.39 -5.78 -0.28
C SER A 354 -26.42 -6.37 -1.31
N MET A 355 -25.47 -7.20 -0.88
CA MET A 355 -24.57 -7.93 -1.79
C MET A 355 -25.34 -8.96 -2.63
N GLU A 356 -26.21 -9.77 -2.01
CA GLU A 356 -27.07 -10.74 -2.68
C GLU A 356 -27.99 -10.07 -3.72
N ALA A 357 -28.54 -8.89 -3.40
CA ALA A 357 -29.37 -8.12 -4.32
C ALA A 357 -28.58 -7.63 -5.55
N VAL A 358 -27.32 -7.21 -5.37
CA VAL A 358 -26.43 -6.82 -6.48
C VAL A 358 -26.05 -8.02 -7.35
N LEU A 359 -25.86 -9.19 -6.73
CA LEU A 359 -25.44 -10.41 -7.42
C LEU A 359 -26.63 -11.21 -8.01
N GLY A 360 -27.86 -10.91 -7.58
CA GLY A 360 -29.08 -11.57 -8.03
C GLY A 360 -29.27 -12.99 -7.51
N THR A 361 -28.49 -13.43 -6.51
CA THR A 361 -28.52 -14.79 -5.97
C THR A 361 -28.24 -14.81 -4.47
N PRO A 362 -28.91 -15.67 -3.67
CA PRO A 362 -28.58 -15.85 -2.27
C PRO A 362 -27.20 -16.48 -2.10
N LEU A 363 -26.40 -15.95 -1.17
CA LEU A 363 -25.08 -16.48 -0.83
C LEU A 363 -25.13 -17.39 0.41
N PHE A 364 -26.18 -17.26 1.21
CA PHE A 364 -26.43 -18.10 2.38
C PHE A 364 -27.89 -18.52 2.47
N GLU A 365 -28.11 -19.78 2.84
CA GLU A 365 -29.41 -20.29 3.26
C GLU A 365 -29.61 -19.98 4.75
N ARG A 366 -30.79 -19.49 5.11
CA ARG A 366 -31.14 -19.20 6.50
C ARG A 366 -31.87 -20.41 7.09
N SER A 367 -31.31 -20.98 8.15
CA SER A 367 -31.95 -22.04 8.94
C SER A 367 -32.20 -21.58 10.38
N LYS A 368 -32.90 -22.39 11.16
CA LYS A 368 -33.07 -22.17 12.62
C LYS A 368 -31.75 -22.28 13.39
N GLU A 369 -30.74 -22.94 12.80
CA GLU A 369 -29.45 -23.23 13.40
C GLU A 369 -28.35 -22.23 12.97
N GLY A 370 -28.59 -21.42 11.95
CA GLY A 370 -27.63 -20.41 11.49
C GLY A 370 -27.78 -20.03 10.03
N ALA A 371 -26.66 -19.65 9.41
CA ALA A 371 -26.57 -19.34 7.99
C ALA A 371 -25.53 -20.28 7.36
N THR A 372 -25.97 -21.11 6.41
CA THR A 372 -25.12 -22.05 5.67
C THR A 372 -24.83 -21.50 4.27
N PRO A 373 -23.59 -21.53 3.78
CA PRO A 373 -23.29 -21.06 2.42
C PRO A 373 -24.11 -21.82 1.37
N THR A 374 -24.64 -21.11 0.38
CA THR A 374 -25.17 -21.74 -0.86
C THR A 374 -24.00 -22.16 -1.75
N ASP A 375 -24.26 -22.95 -2.80
CA ASP A 375 -23.25 -23.24 -3.83
C ASP A 375 -22.64 -21.96 -4.43
N ALA A 376 -23.46 -20.92 -4.64
CA ALA A 376 -23.00 -19.61 -5.11
C ALA A 376 -22.06 -18.94 -4.07
N GLY A 377 -22.40 -19.02 -2.78
CA GLY A 377 -21.54 -18.55 -1.70
C GLY A 377 -20.21 -19.30 -1.62
N ILE A 378 -20.24 -20.62 -1.78
CA ILE A 378 -19.04 -21.48 -1.79
C ILE A 378 -18.12 -21.13 -2.96
N ASN A 379 -18.69 -20.97 -4.17
CA ASN A 379 -17.92 -20.63 -5.37
C ASN A 379 -17.35 -19.20 -5.33
N LEU A 380 -18.09 -18.24 -4.76
CA LEU A 380 -17.68 -16.84 -4.70
C LEU A 380 -16.59 -16.57 -3.65
N TRP A 381 -16.57 -17.33 -2.55
CA TRP A 381 -15.68 -17.08 -1.42
C TRP A 381 -14.19 -17.00 -1.79
N PRO A 382 -13.60 -17.97 -2.53
CA PRO A 382 -12.20 -17.88 -2.95
C PRO A 382 -11.87 -16.58 -3.71
N LEU A 383 -12.80 -16.07 -4.51
CA LEU A 383 -12.63 -14.85 -5.29
C LEU A 383 -12.67 -13.60 -4.39
N MET A 384 -13.64 -13.51 -3.49
CA MET A 384 -13.77 -12.38 -2.56
C MET A 384 -12.63 -12.36 -1.53
N ALA A 385 -12.14 -13.52 -1.11
CA ALA A 385 -10.96 -13.62 -0.27
C ALA A 385 -9.70 -13.07 -0.97
N GLU A 386 -9.54 -13.35 -2.27
CA GLU A 386 -8.45 -12.79 -3.06
C GLU A 386 -8.59 -11.28 -3.29
N VAL A 387 -9.80 -10.77 -3.52
CA VAL A 387 -10.05 -9.32 -3.60
C VAL A 387 -9.64 -8.63 -2.29
N GLU A 388 -10.11 -9.13 -1.14
CA GLU A 388 -9.76 -8.59 0.19
C GLU A 388 -8.24 -8.61 0.42
N LYS A 389 -7.59 -9.75 0.13
CA LYS A 389 -6.13 -9.91 0.25
C LYS A 389 -5.36 -8.91 -0.62
N ARG A 390 -5.83 -8.66 -1.85
CA ARG A 390 -5.21 -7.69 -2.76
C ARG A 390 -5.45 -6.25 -2.31
N GLN A 391 -6.63 -5.92 -1.79
CA GLN A 391 -6.90 -4.61 -1.19
C GLN A 391 -5.97 -4.35 -0.01
N ASP A 392 -5.82 -5.32 0.89
CA ASP A 392 -4.91 -5.23 2.04
C ASP A 392 -3.46 -5.03 1.60
N ARG A 393 -3.00 -5.80 0.61
CA ARG A 393 -1.65 -5.64 0.05
C ARG A 393 -1.46 -4.26 -0.58
N LEU A 394 -2.43 -3.78 -1.36
CA LEU A 394 -2.38 -2.47 -1.99
C LEU A 394 -2.27 -1.38 -0.92
N SER A 395 -3.07 -1.45 0.15
CA SER A 395 -2.98 -0.54 1.29
C SER A 395 -1.58 -0.56 1.92
N ARG A 396 -1.00 -1.74 2.18
CA ARG A 396 0.35 -1.85 2.75
C ARG A 396 1.42 -1.24 1.84
N GLN A 397 1.46 -1.66 0.58
CA GLN A 397 2.44 -1.18 -0.40
C GLN A 397 2.30 0.32 -0.70
N SER A 398 1.11 0.89 -0.51
CA SER A 398 0.89 2.32 -0.71
C SER A 398 1.70 3.18 0.28
N GLY A 399 1.79 2.75 1.55
CA GLY A 399 2.62 3.40 2.56
C GLY A 399 4.11 3.37 2.19
N ASP A 400 4.57 2.28 1.60
CA ASP A 400 5.97 2.10 1.19
C ASP A 400 6.35 3.06 0.06
N ILE A 401 5.49 3.12 -0.95
CA ILE A 401 5.68 3.99 -2.11
C ILE A 401 5.59 5.45 -1.70
N ALA A 402 4.67 5.80 -0.78
CA ALA A 402 4.61 7.14 -0.22
C ALA A 402 5.94 7.50 0.48
N ALA A 403 6.54 6.56 1.22
CA ALA A 403 7.83 6.81 1.88
C ALA A 403 8.99 7.02 0.90
N HIS A 404 9.02 6.26 -0.19
CA HIS A 404 10.05 6.38 -1.22
C HIS A 404 9.87 7.62 -2.11
N THR A 405 8.64 7.91 -2.54
CA THR A 405 8.36 8.94 -3.55
C THR A 405 8.12 10.33 -2.96
N GLN A 406 7.67 10.41 -1.70
CA GLN A 406 7.34 11.69 -1.05
C GLN A 406 8.30 12.06 0.08
N HIS A 407 9.38 11.29 0.27
CA HIS A 407 10.29 11.42 1.41
C HIS A 407 9.51 11.52 2.73
N ARG A 408 8.46 10.71 2.92
CA ARG A 408 7.58 10.80 4.09
C ARG A 408 7.71 9.56 4.97
N VAL A 409 7.98 9.73 6.26
CA VAL A 409 8.04 8.61 7.21
C VAL A 409 7.02 8.82 8.32
N SER A 410 6.03 7.94 8.40
CA SER A 410 5.07 7.90 9.51
C SER A 410 5.61 7.02 10.65
N ILE A 411 5.68 7.59 11.84
CA ILE A 411 6.23 6.95 13.04
C ILE A 411 5.15 6.95 14.11
N GLY A 412 4.80 5.76 14.56
CA GLY A 412 3.96 5.60 15.74
C GLY A 412 4.81 5.54 17.00
N MET A 413 4.30 6.08 18.10
CA MET A 413 4.92 5.91 19.41
C MET A 413 3.88 5.70 20.49
N LEU A 414 4.29 5.05 21.58
CA LEU A 414 3.47 5.00 22.77
C LEU A 414 3.22 6.43 23.29
N PRO A 415 2.00 6.75 23.75
CA PRO A 415 1.68 8.05 24.31
C PRO A 415 2.67 8.44 25.40
N SER A 416 3.13 9.69 25.33
CA SER A 416 4.04 10.22 26.33
C SER A 416 3.37 10.36 27.69
N SER A 417 4.16 10.13 28.75
CA SER A 417 3.74 10.29 30.15
C SER A 417 3.72 11.76 30.60
N GLY A 418 4.22 12.68 29.75
CA GLY A 418 4.26 14.12 30.00
C GLY A 418 5.35 14.81 29.17
N HIS A 419 5.23 16.14 29.05
CA HIS A 419 6.18 17.03 28.37
C HIS A 419 7.63 16.98 28.92
N ASP A 420 7.83 16.50 30.16
CA ASP A 420 9.14 16.38 30.80
C ASP A 420 9.63 14.90 30.88
N SER A 421 9.03 13.97 30.12
CA SER A 421 9.50 12.57 30.12
C SER A 421 10.77 12.39 29.29
N ALA A 422 11.70 11.55 29.75
CA ALA A 422 12.97 11.29 29.06
C ALA A 422 12.76 10.60 27.70
N LEU A 423 11.70 9.81 27.56
CA LEU A 423 11.26 9.25 26.28
C LEU A 423 10.91 10.36 25.28
N THR A 424 10.15 11.38 25.71
CA THR A 424 9.80 12.51 24.85
C THR A 424 11.05 13.31 24.47
N GLU A 425 11.97 13.54 25.39
CA GLU A 425 13.22 14.24 25.09
C GLU A 425 14.09 13.48 24.08
N LYS A 426 14.27 12.17 24.25
CA LYS A 426 15.04 11.34 23.31
C LYS A 426 14.40 11.31 21.91
N ILE A 427 13.08 11.20 21.85
CA ILE A 427 12.36 11.25 20.57
C ILE A 427 12.51 12.64 19.94
N ALA A 428 12.37 13.72 20.73
CA ALA A 428 12.56 15.07 20.23
C ALA A 428 13.98 15.29 19.69
N GLU A 429 15.03 14.86 20.41
CA GLU A 429 16.42 14.92 19.95
C GLU A 429 16.59 14.19 18.61
N ALA A 430 16.09 12.95 18.52
CA ALA A 430 16.18 12.16 17.30
C ALA A 430 15.46 12.84 16.13
N LEU A 431 14.25 13.34 16.33
CA LEU A 431 13.47 14.02 15.29
C LEU A 431 14.13 15.34 14.86
N THR A 432 14.70 16.11 15.79
CA THR A 432 15.47 17.32 15.46
C THR A 432 16.70 16.98 14.61
N MET A 433 17.47 15.96 15.02
CA MET A 433 18.64 15.50 14.25
C MET A 433 18.26 15.05 12.83
N ILE A 434 17.18 14.28 12.68
CA ILE A 434 16.69 13.85 11.37
C ILE A 434 16.27 15.06 10.53
N SER A 435 15.57 16.04 11.10
CA SER A 435 15.13 17.24 10.37
C SER A 435 16.28 18.07 9.81
N ILE A 436 17.43 18.09 10.50
CA ILE A 436 18.64 18.80 10.07
C ILE A 436 19.38 17.99 8.99
N GLN A 437 19.52 16.68 9.18
CA GLN A 437 20.25 15.78 8.28
C GLN A 437 19.49 15.50 6.97
N HIS A 438 18.15 15.53 7.02
CA HIS A 438 17.27 15.23 5.90
C HIS A 438 16.18 16.31 5.74
N PRO A 439 16.51 17.51 5.23
CA PRO A 439 15.56 18.63 5.16
C PRO A 439 14.34 18.39 4.25
N SER A 440 14.46 17.50 3.28
CA SER A 440 13.37 17.10 2.39
C SER A 440 12.44 16.04 3.01
N LEU A 441 12.82 15.44 4.15
CA LEU A 441 12.06 14.39 4.79
C LEU A 441 10.90 14.98 5.59
N LYS A 442 9.67 14.58 5.24
CA LYS A 442 8.48 14.88 6.02
C LYS A 442 8.23 13.76 7.03
N MET A 443 8.24 14.06 8.32
CA MET A 443 7.92 13.09 9.37
C MET A 443 6.51 13.33 9.91
N GLU A 444 5.78 12.24 10.15
CA GLU A 444 4.45 12.28 10.76
C GLU A 444 4.45 11.41 12.01
N ILE A 445 4.19 12.00 13.17
CA ILE A 445 4.23 11.31 14.46
C ILE A 445 2.81 11.09 14.95
N THR A 446 2.48 9.85 15.29
CA THR A 446 1.17 9.49 15.86
C THR A 446 1.36 8.76 17.18
N GLU A 447 0.65 9.20 18.22
CA GLU A 447 0.62 8.49 19.50
C GLU A 447 -0.55 7.50 19.53
N ALA A 448 -0.29 6.24 19.92
CA ALA A 448 -1.34 5.25 20.11
C ALA A 448 -0.93 4.11 21.05
N SER A 449 -1.91 3.34 21.55
CA SER A 449 -1.63 2.15 22.37
C SER A 449 -0.80 1.10 21.63
N ASN A 450 -0.13 0.23 22.38
CA ASN A 450 0.74 -0.81 21.82
C ASN A 450 0.01 -1.66 20.76
N THR A 451 -1.24 -2.07 21.02
CA THR A 451 -2.05 -2.85 20.09
C THR A 451 -2.37 -2.09 18.81
N ILE A 452 -2.84 -0.84 18.92
CA ILE A 452 -3.16 0.00 17.77
C ILE A 452 -1.91 0.26 16.92
N LEU A 453 -0.75 0.46 17.53
CA LEU A 453 0.52 0.64 16.82
C LEU A 453 0.88 -0.59 15.98
N HIS A 454 0.73 -1.80 16.51
CA HIS A 454 0.97 -3.04 15.75
C HIS A 454 0.01 -3.17 14.57
N ASP A 455 -1.27 -2.86 14.77
CA ASP A 455 -2.26 -2.94 13.70
C ASP A 455 -2.01 -1.91 12.60
N LYS A 456 -1.59 -0.69 12.96
CA LYS A 456 -1.21 0.36 12.01
C LYS A 456 0.07 0.03 11.23
N VAL A 457 1.06 -0.61 11.85
CA VAL A 457 2.26 -1.11 11.14
C VAL A 457 1.88 -2.26 10.21
N ARG A 458 0.98 -3.16 10.64
CA ARG A 458 0.48 -4.27 9.81
C ARG A 458 -0.33 -3.80 8.61
N SER A 459 -1.12 -2.74 8.76
CA SER A 459 -1.92 -2.17 7.66
C SER A 459 -1.09 -1.30 6.71
N GLY A 460 0.12 -0.91 7.10
CA GLY A 460 0.98 0.02 6.37
C GLY A 460 0.62 1.49 6.56
N GLU A 461 -0.28 1.81 7.51
CA GLU A 461 -0.56 3.21 7.89
C GLU A 461 0.66 3.85 8.58
N LEU A 462 1.40 3.06 9.36
CA LEU A 462 2.66 3.45 9.96
C LEU A 462 3.84 2.74 9.30
N ASN A 463 4.88 3.49 8.94
CA ASN A 463 6.12 2.93 8.45
C ASN A 463 6.91 2.23 9.56
N LEU A 464 7.02 2.89 10.72
CA LEU A 464 7.73 2.45 11.92
C LEU A 464 6.84 2.67 13.15
N ALA A 465 7.01 1.85 14.19
CA ALA A 465 6.43 2.18 15.51
C ALA A 465 7.39 1.85 16.66
N ILE A 466 7.43 2.72 17.67
CA ILE A 466 8.15 2.51 18.93
C ILE A 466 7.17 1.90 19.94
N VAL A 467 7.42 0.64 20.32
CA VAL A 467 6.53 -0.17 21.15
C VAL A 467 7.26 -0.73 22.36
N GLY A 468 6.52 -0.98 23.44
CA GLY A 468 7.05 -1.53 24.69
C GLY A 468 6.95 -3.06 24.76
N VAL A 469 6.03 -3.65 24.00
CA VAL A 469 5.86 -5.11 23.87
C VAL A 469 5.75 -5.45 22.40
N VAL A 470 6.65 -6.28 21.89
CA VAL A 470 6.68 -6.70 20.48
C VAL A 470 5.91 -8.01 20.31
N GLN A 471 4.94 -8.04 19.40
CA GLN A 471 4.29 -9.28 18.99
C GLN A 471 5.24 -10.14 18.13
N PRO A 472 5.25 -11.49 18.27
CA PRO A 472 6.26 -12.37 17.66
C PRO A 472 6.44 -12.24 16.13
N GLN A 473 5.39 -11.84 15.41
CA GLN A 473 5.38 -11.74 13.96
C GLN A 473 6.03 -10.47 13.39
N PHE A 474 6.49 -9.53 14.22
CA PHE A 474 7.13 -8.30 13.75
C PHE A 474 8.65 -8.34 13.92
N PRO A 475 9.41 -7.97 12.87
CA PRO A 475 10.79 -7.56 13.01
C PRO A 475 10.92 -6.46 14.07
N ARG A 476 12.00 -6.52 14.83
CA ARG A 476 12.28 -5.55 15.88
C ARG A 476 13.73 -5.11 15.91
N VAL A 477 13.94 -3.85 16.24
CA VAL A 477 15.23 -3.28 16.61
C VAL A 477 15.13 -2.76 18.03
N LEU A 478 15.96 -3.28 18.93
CA LEU A 478 15.97 -2.87 20.33
C LEU A 478 16.51 -1.45 20.45
N LEU A 479 15.74 -0.55 21.06
CA LEU A 479 16.20 0.79 21.43
C LEU A 479 16.83 0.81 22.82
N GLY A 480 16.30 0.01 23.74
CA GLY A 480 16.79 -0.07 25.11
C GLY A 480 15.66 -0.25 26.13
N PRO A 481 15.96 -0.09 27.43
CA PRO A 481 14.94 -0.17 28.47
C PRO A 481 13.94 0.99 28.35
N SER A 482 12.66 0.71 28.62
CA SER A 482 11.67 1.75 28.88
C SER A 482 11.94 2.39 30.24
N GLU A 483 11.35 3.56 30.47
CA GLU A 483 11.44 4.17 31.80
C GLU A 483 10.73 3.31 32.86
N PRO A 484 11.33 3.17 34.07
CA PRO A 484 10.68 2.45 35.16
C PRO A 484 9.47 3.24 35.66
N LEU A 485 8.38 2.54 35.96
CA LEU A 485 7.22 3.13 36.61
C LEU A 485 7.48 3.32 38.11
N SER A 486 7.03 4.46 38.62
CA SER A 486 7.10 4.79 40.04
C SER A 486 5.71 5.09 40.58
N VAL A 487 5.52 4.84 41.87
CA VAL A 487 4.42 5.43 42.62
C VAL A 487 4.79 6.87 42.92
N VAL A 488 4.01 7.81 42.39
CA VAL A 488 4.12 9.23 42.69
C VAL A 488 3.03 9.61 43.69
N ALA A 489 3.41 10.24 44.79
CA ALA A 489 2.49 10.59 45.86
C ALA A 489 2.76 11.97 46.44
N ASN A 490 1.79 12.44 47.22
CA ASN A 490 1.98 13.60 48.07
C ASN A 490 3.07 13.31 49.13
N PRO A 491 3.92 14.29 49.50
CA PRO A 491 4.93 14.11 50.56
C PRO A 491 4.35 13.72 51.92
N ARG A 492 3.05 13.99 52.16
CA ARG A 492 2.33 13.53 53.36
C ARG A 492 2.13 12.01 53.42
N PHE A 493 2.33 11.30 52.32
CA PHE A 493 2.25 9.86 52.24
C PHE A 493 3.61 9.26 52.65
N ASN A 494 3.66 8.56 53.78
CA ASN A 494 4.92 8.02 54.31
C ASN A 494 5.19 6.62 53.76
N PHE A 495 6.17 6.49 52.87
CA PHE A 495 6.64 5.20 52.37
C PHE A 495 7.67 4.51 53.29
N GLY A 496 8.00 5.10 54.44
CA GLY A 496 8.95 4.54 55.42
C GLY A 496 10.40 4.60 54.96
N GLY A 497 10.76 5.58 54.12
CA GLY A 497 12.13 5.71 53.59
C GLY A 497 12.52 4.66 52.54
N ARG A 498 11.56 3.88 52.04
CA ARG A 498 11.80 2.85 51.03
C ARG A 498 12.11 3.46 49.66
N SER A 499 13.13 2.92 48.99
CA SER A 499 13.49 3.29 47.61
C SER A 499 12.65 2.54 46.56
N GLU A 500 12.09 1.39 46.94
CA GLU A 500 11.32 0.51 46.05
C GLU A 500 10.06 -0.02 46.75
N ILE A 501 9.03 -0.33 45.94
CA ILE A 501 7.75 -0.91 46.37
C ILE A 501 7.35 -2.05 45.41
N ASN A 502 6.81 -3.14 45.97
CA ASN A 502 6.30 -4.25 45.16
C ASN A 502 4.91 -3.92 44.59
N LEU A 503 4.52 -4.61 43.52
CA LEU A 503 3.29 -4.34 42.78
C LEU A 503 2.03 -4.67 43.60
N ALA A 504 2.10 -5.65 44.50
CA ALA A 504 1.00 -6.01 45.38
C ALA A 504 0.66 -4.87 46.36
N GLU A 505 1.67 -4.26 47.00
CA GLU A 505 1.48 -3.11 47.88
C GLU A 505 0.97 -1.89 47.12
N VAL A 506 1.42 -1.69 45.86
CA VAL A 506 0.93 -0.61 45.01
C VAL A 506 -0.59 -0.71 44.81
N CYS A 507 -1.12 -1.94 44.64
CA CYS A 507 -2.55 -2.18 44.41
C CYS A 507 -3.44 -1.83 45.62
N GLU A 508 -2.86 -1.74 46.82
CA GLU A 508 -3.54 -1.37 48.07
C GLU A 508 -3.51 0.14 48.36
N LEU A 509 -2.76 0.93 47.56
CA LEU A 509 -2.66 2.37 47.73
C LEU A 509 -3.93 3.10 47.27
N PRO A 510 -4.20 4.33 47.77
CA PRO A 510 -5.30 5.16 47.27
C PRO A 510 -4.98 5.74 45.89
N LEU A 511 -5.06 4.90 44.85
CA LEU A 511 -4.62 5.22 43.49
C LEU A 511 -5.60 6.12 42.73
N VAL A 512 -5.03 7.13 42.07
CA VAL A 512 -5.65 7.88 40.98
C VAL A 512 -5.07 7.33 39.68
N LEU A 513 -5.88 6.58 38.93
CA LEU A 513 -5.44 5.96 37.69
C LEU A 513 -5.93 6.76 36.48
N GLY A 514 -5.10 6.80 35.45
CA GLY A 514 -5.51 7.30 34.15
C GLY A 514 -6.54 6.37 33.49
N ALA A 515 -7.35 6.90 32.57
CA ALA A 515 -8.29 6.12 31.78
C ALA A 515 -7.60 4.98 30.99
N ARG A 516 -8.35 3.91 30.71
CA ARG A 516 -7.85 2.66 30.10
C ARG A 516 -7.15 2.81 28.73
N HIS A 517 -7.36 3.91 28.04
CA HIS A 517 -6.73 4.20 26.75
C HIS A 517 -5.30 4.75 26.89
N LEU A 518 -4.87 5.13 28.09
CA LEU A 518 -3.53 5.65 28.36
C LEU A 518 -2.51 4.51 28.46
N SER A 519 -1.36 4.67 27.81
CA SER A 519 -0.27 3.69 27.73
C SER A 519 0.25 3.23 29.10
N ILE A 520 0.37 4.15 30.05
CA ILE A 520 0.80 3.87 31.43
C ILE A 520 -0.22 2.97 32.13
N HIS A 521 -1.53 3.23 31.97
CA HIS A 521 -2.58 2.39 32.54
C HIS A 521 -2.49 0.98 31.98
N GLN A 522 -2.32 0.84 30.66
CA GLN A 522 -2.21 -0.47 30.02
C GLN A 522 -0.98 -1.24 30.49
N SER A 523 0.16 -0.56 30.66
CA SER A 523 1.40 -1.19 31.15
C SER A 523 1.26 -1.67 32.60
N PHE A 524 0.65 -0.85 33.45
CA PHE A 524 0.35 -1.22 34.83
C PHE A 524 -0.65 -2.37 34.91
N ALA A 525 -1.77 -2.28 34.18
CA ALA A 525 -2.81 -3.31 34.14
C ALA A 525 -2.28 -4.66 33.60
N ALA A 526 -1.39 -4.65 32.60
CA ALA A 526 -0.76 -5.86 32.11
C ALA A 526 0.13 -6.52 33.18
N ALA A 527 0.88 -5.72 33.93
CA ALA A 527 1.75 -6.22 35.00
C ALA A 527 0.98 -6.78 36.20
N THR A 528 -0.15 -6.15 36.58
CA THR A 528 -1.01 -6.65 37.66
C THR A 528 -1.74 -7.92 37.23
N HIS A 529 -2.27 -7.95 36.00
CA HIS A 529 -2.93 -9.13 35.44
C HIS A 529 -1.99 -10.33 35.34
N ALA A 530 -0.73 -10.14 34.94
CA ALA A 530 0.27 -11.20 34.88
C ALA A 530 0.55 -11.87 36.25
N ARG A 531 0.19 -11.19 37.34
CA ARG A 531 0.40 -11.65 38.73
C ARG A 531 -0.92 -11.95 39.46
N ASN A 532 -2.05 -11.96 38.75
CA ASN A 532 -3.39 -12.11 39.33
C ASN A 532 -3.68 -11.10 40.45
N LEU A 533 -3.22 -9.86 40.29
CA LEU A 533 -3.49 -8.74 41.20
C LEU A 533 -4.58 -7.84 40.61
N GLU A 534 -5.48 -7.37 41.47
CA GLU A 534 -6.52 -6.40 41.10
C GLU A 534 -6.20 -5.03 41.74
N PRO A 535 -5.84 -4.01 40.94
CA PRO A 535 -5.58 -2.68 41.47
C PRO A 535 -6.88 -1.95 41.83
N HIS A 536 -6.97 -1.43 43.05
CA HIS A 536 -8.12 -0.64 43.50
C HIS A 536 -7.93 0.85 43.17
N SER A 537 -8.54 1.32 42.09
CA SER A 537 -8.56 2.74 41.77
C SER A 537 -9.58 3.48 42.65
N LYS A 538 -9.11 4.46 43.43
CA LYS A 538 -10.01 5.35 44.17
C LYS A 538 -10.68 6.37 43.25
N ILE A 539 -9.97 6.80 42.20
CA ILE A 539 -10.42 7.79 41.21
C ILE A 539 -9.84 7.43 39.85
N GLU A 540 -10.67 7.46 38.81
CA GLU A 540 -10.22 7.38 37.41
C GLU A 540 -10.29 8.76 36.76
N VAL A 541 -9.24 9.15 36.03
CA VAL A 541 -9.17 10.45 35.34
C VAL A 541 -8.80 10.30 33.87
N GLY A 542 -9.35 11.17 33.02
CA GLY A 542 -9.06 11.18 31.57
C GLY A 542 -7.69 11.76 31.21
N SER A 543 -6.94 12.36 32.15
CA SER A 543 -5.66 13.02 31.88
C SER A 543 -4.70 12.85 33.06
N LEU A 544 -3.44 12.50 32.77
CA LEU A 544 -2.38 12.37 33.77
C LEU A 544 -2.06 13.70 34.46
N ALA A 545 -2.20 14.84 33.74
CA ALA A 545 -2.01 16.15 34.34
C ALA A 545 -3.01 16.41 35.47
N LEU A 546 -4.25 15.93 35.33
CA LEU A 546 -5.26 15.98 36.38
C LEU A 546 -4.89 15.04 37.55
N ALA A 547 -4.41 13.82 37.27
CA ALA A 547 -3.95 12.91 38.32
C ALA A 547 -2.84 13.56 39.17
N ILE A 548 -1.81 14.12 38.53
CA ILE A 548 -0.70 14.82 39.19
C ILE A 548 -1.22 15.99 40.01
N ALA A 549 -2.14 16.80 39.47
CA ALA A 549 -2.73 17.94 40.18
C ALA A 549 -3.53 17.52 41.43
N MET A 550 -4.19 16.37 41.40
CA MET A 550 -4.91 15.81 42.55
C MET A 550 -3.94 15.29 43.61
N VAL A 551 -2.90 14.56 43.20
CA VAL A 551 -1.85 14.03 44.08
C VAL A 551 -1.10 15.16 44.79
N ARG A 552 -0.87 16.31 44.14
CA ARG A 552 -0.30 17.50 44.79
C ARG A 552 -1.15 18.04 45.95
N ARG A 553 -2.47 17.80 45.95
CA ARG A 553 -3.43 18.43 46.88
C ARG A 553 -3.91 17.50 48.00
N ALA A 554 -3.92 16.20 47.77
CA ALA A 554 -4.45 15.21 48.70
C ALA A 554 -3.47 14.04 48.87
N SER A 555 -3.59 13.32 49.99
CA SER A 555 -2.83 12.08 50.26
C SER A 555 -3.33 10.93 49.37
N LEU A 556 -3.07 11.06 48.07
CA LEU A 556 -3.37 10.11 47.02
C LEU A 556 -2.06 9.69 46.35
N CYS A 557 -2.11 8.58 45.62
CA CYS A 557 -0.99 8.06 44.84
C CYS A 557 -1.39 7.94 43.38
N THR A 558 -0.44 8.00 42.47
CA THR A 558 -0.64 7.69 41.04
C THR A 558 0.60 6.99 40.51
N ILE A 559 0.54 6.47 39.28
CA ILE A 559 1.59 5.65 38.69
C ILE A 559 2.04 6.29 37.38
N LEU A 560 3.32 6.64 37.31
CA LEU A 560 3.96 7.21 36.13
C LEU A 560 5.49 7.15 36.29
N PRO A 561 6.28 7.30 35.21
CA PRO A 561 7.71 7.49 35.32
C PRO A 561 8.06 8.73 36.16
N ALA A 562 9.05 8.63 37.04
CA ALA A 562 9.47 9.74 37.91
C ALA A 562 9.88 11.00 37.13
N SER A 563 10.44 10.84 35.92
CA SER A 563 10.81 11.92 35.00
C SER A 563 9.64 12.88 34.71
N SER A 564 8.41 12.36 34.64
CA SER A 564 7.23 13.15 34.26
C SER A 564 6.82 14.17 35.32
N VAL A 565 7.41 14.08 36.52
CA VAL A 565 7.21 15.01 37.64
C VAL A 565 8.55 15.50 38.22
N GLN A 566 9.63 15.47 37.44
CA GLN A 566 10.99 15.76 37.89
C GLN A 566 11.07 17.11 38.66
N LYS A 567 10.46 18.17 38.12
CA LYS A 567 10.39 19.49 38.78
C LYS A 567 9.65 19.46 40.13
N ASP A 568 8.61 18.64 40.27
CA ASP A 568 7.91 18.49 41.55
C ASP A 568 8.72 17.69 42.56
N LEU A 569 9.51 16.71 42.10
CA LEU A 569 10.45 15.97 42.94
C LEU A 569 11.56 16.88 43.46
N GLU A 570 12.16 17.68 42.57
CA GLU A 570 13.21 18.66 42.92
C GLU A 570 12.71 19.74 43.88
N THR A 571 11.47 20.19 43.71
CA THR A 571 10.85 21.19 44.60
C THR A 571 10.20 20.57 45.85
N GLY A 572 10.28 19.24 46.02
CA GLY A 572 9.68 18.53 47.16
C GLY A 572 8.15 18.59 47.23
N ARG A 573 7.47 18.96 46.13
CA ARG A 573 6.00 19.01 46.05
C ARG A 573 5.38 17.62 45.90
N LEU A 574 6.15 16.68 45.38
CA LEU A 574 5.79 15.27 45.22
C LEU A 574 6.97 14.40 45.65
N VAL A 575 6.68 13.15 45.98
CA VAL A 575 7.68 12.10 46.22
C VAL A 575 7.41 10.94 45.28
N ALA A 576 8.47 10.22 44.87
CA ALA A 576 8.36 9.05 44.01
C ALA A 576 9.11 7.86 44.62
N VAL A 577 8.48 6.68 44.61
CA VAL A 577 9.09 5.40 44.98
C VAL A 577 9.01 4.46 43.79
N LYS A 578 10.14 3.86 43.41
CA LYS A 578 10.18 3.00 42.21
C LYS A 578 9.38 1.73 42.44
N ILE A 579 8.60 1.31 41.45
CA ILE A 579 8.04 -0.04 41.47
C ILE A 579 9.17 -0.99 41.09
N ASN A 580 9.26 -2.13 41.78
CA ASN A 580 10.30 -3.14 41.53
C ASN A 580 10.39 -3.47 40.02
N GLN A 581 11.59 -3.32 39.44
CA GLN A 581 11.80 -3.48 37.99
C GLN A 581 11.55 -4.92 37.51
N GLU A 582 11.76 -5.93 38.34
CA GLU A 582 11.39 -7.31 38.01
C GLU A 582 9.86 -7.48 37.89
N GLU A 583 9.11 -6.56 38.49
CA GLU A 583 7.66 -6.57 38.49
C GLU A 583 7.06 -5.77 37.33
N ILE A 584 7.71 -4.66 36.99
CA ILE A 584 7.36 -3.78 35.87
C ILE A 584 8.65 -3.33 35.17
N SER A 585 9.00 -4.02 34.08
CA SER A 585 10.04 -3.60 33.14
C SER A 585 9.54 -3.77 31.72
N GLY A 586 9.76 -2.74 30.90
CA GLY A 586 9.50 -2.77 29.47
C GLY A 586 10.79 -2.51 28.71
N THR A 587 10.89 -3.04 27.50
CA THR A 587 11.95 -2.68 26.56
C THR A 587 11.31 -1.95 25.39
N LEU A 588 11.86 -0.81 25.01
CA LEU A 588 11.43 -0.11 23.81
C LEU A 588 12.10 -0.75 22.61
N SER A 589 11.29 -1.06 21.61
CA SER A 589 11.74 -1.57 20.32
C SER A 589 11.07 -0.80 19.20
N ILE A 590 11.80 -0.57 18.11
CA ILE A 590 11.20 -0.19 16.84
C ILE A 590 10.68 -1.46 16.18
N ILE A 591 9.43 -1.45 15.77
CA ILE A 591 8.83 -2.46 14.90
C ILE A 591 8.55 -1.88 13.51
N PHE A 592 8.57 -2.76 12.52
CA PHE A 592 8.21 -2.48 11.14
C PHE A 592 7.61 -3.74 10.50
N SER A 593 7.03 -3.62 9.31
CA SER A 593 6.44 -4.78 8.62
C SER A 593 7.52 -5.75 8.11
N ALA A 594 7.33 -7.06 8.34
CA ALA A 594 8.18 -8.11 7.79
C ALA A 594 8.01 -8.30 6.28
N ASP A 595 6.88 -7.85 5.74
CA ASP A 595 6.48 -8.09 4.36
C ASP A 595 7.23 -7.21 3.35
N ARG A 596 8.16 -6.36 3.81
CA ARG A 596 8.86 -5.37 2.97
C ARG A 596 10.26 -5.04 3.45
N GLU A 597 11.07 -4.52 2.54
CA GLU A 597 12.34 -3.89 2.89
C GLU A 597 12.16 -2.43 3.33
N LEU A 598 13.03 -1.98 4.22
CA LEU A 598 13.06 -0.59 4.67
C LEU A 598 13.63 0.33 3.59
N SER A 599 12.93 1.42 3.33
CA SER A 599 13.39 2.51 2.45
C SER A 599 14.69 3.13 2.97
N GLY A 600 15.41 3.85 2.11
CA GLY A 600 16.58 4.61 2.54
C GLY A 600 16.26 5.63 3.64
N ALA A 601 15.09 6.28 3.54
CA ALA A 601 14.59 7.22 4.54
C ALA A 601 14.25 6.54 5.87
N GLU A 602 13.57 5.40 5.84
CA GLU A 602 13.22 4.63 7.04
C GLU A 602 14.46 4.10 7.74
N ARG A 603 15.46 3.62 6.98
CA ARG A 603 16.75 3.20 7.53
C ARG A 603 17.49 4.36 8.19
N ALA A 604 17.47 5.55 7.59
CA ALA A 604 18.07 6.74 8.18
C ALA A 604 17.39 7.13 9.51
N VAL A 605 16.05 7.19 9.52
CA VAL A 605 15.26 7.46 10.73
C VAL A 605 15.55 6.41 11.82
N MET A 606 15.50 5.13 11.47
CA MET A 606 15.74 4.02 12.40
C MET A 606 17.16 4.10 12.98
N LYS A 607 18.17 4.39 12.15
CA LYS A 607 19.55 4.56 12.60
C LYS A 607 19.67 5.70 13.60
N THR A 608 19.12 6.88 13.30
CA THR A 608 19.20 8.03 14.21
C THR A 608 18.48 7.77 15.53
N LEU A 609 17.33 7.08 15.51
CA LEU A 609 16.66 6.66 16.73
C LEU A 609 17.53 5.70 17.56
N VAL A 610 18.14 4.69 16.94
CA VAL A 610 19.06 3.77 17.65
C VAL A 610 20.25 4.53 18.25
N ASP A 611 20.84 5.46 17.49
CA ASP A 611 22.00 6.24 17.95
C ASP A 611 21.65 7.13 19.16
N VAL A 612 20.49 7.80 19.14
CA VAL A 612 20.04 8.66 20.26
C VAL A 612 19.65 7.83 21.49
N PHE A 613 18.96 6.71 21.30
CA PHE A 613 18.61 5.85 22.43
C PHE A 613 19.82 5.13 23.02
N GLY A 614 20.82 4.81 22.20
CA GLY A 614 22.09 4.21 22.62
C GLY A 614 23.02 5.15 23.38
N LYS A 615 22.88 6.47 23.23
CA LYS A 615 23.59 7.44 24.08
C LYS A 615 23.03 7.39 25.50
N LYS A 616 23.88 7.08 26.49
CA LYS A 616 23.57 7.31 27.90
C LYS A 616 23.50 8.83 28.11
N LEU A 617 22.43 9.33 28.72
CA LEU A 617 22.36 10.70 29.22
C LEU A 617 23.50 10.86 30.23
N HIS A 618 24.37 11.85 30.00
CA HIS A 618 25.47 12.20 30.88
C HIS A 618 24.99 12.91 32.14
#